data_AF-A0A8X8Z5M6-F1
#
_entry.id   AF-A0A8X8Z5M6-F1
#
_cell.length_a   1.000
_cell.length_b   1.000
_cell.length_c   1.000
_cell.angle_alpha   90.00
_cell.angle_beta   90.00
_cell.angle_gamma   90.00
#
_symmetry.space_group_name_H-M   'P 1'
#
loop_
_entity.id
_entity.type
_entity.pdbx_description
1 polymer ?
#
loop_
_entity_poly.entity_id
_entity_poly.type
_entity_poly.pdbx_seq_one_letter_code
_entity_poly.pdbx_strand_id
1 'polypeptide(L)'
;MASSASPPSCALTVSKPPSSLTSLSAFSSLKIRTPGRARPNSPVSAVKAEFDLAYFERDLEGGDAPPATPGFPEAEDKEEPQCPPGLRKYETMVVLRPDMSEDERLTFTQKYEELLVAGGGMYVEVFNRGVIPLAYSIKKKNKAGETNTYMDGIYLLFTYFTKPESLKILSDTLLTDDEVIRSSSFKIRKRKLF
;
A
#
# COMPACT_ATOMS: atom_id res chain seq x y z
N MET A 1 45.00 38.75 54.60
CA MET A 1 45.23 37.44 53.96
C MET A 1 43.89 36.99 53.41
N ALA A 2 43.46 37.38 52.21
CA ALA A 2 43.88 36.95 50.88
C ALA A 2 43.69 35.44 50.61
N SER A 3 42.65 35.06 49.87
CA SER A 3 42.81 34.39 48.57
C SER A 3 41.47 34.16 47.86
N SER A 4 41.48 34.57 46.60
CA SER A 4 40.50 34.43 45.53
C SER A 4 40.62 33.08 44.82
N ALA A 5 39.54 32.59 44.22
CA ALA A 5 39.60 31.68 43.07
C ALA A 5 38.42 31.91 42.12
N SER A 6 38.75 32.26 40.88
CA SER A 6 37.90 32.34 39.70
C SER A 6 37.85 30.99 38.96
N PRO A 7 36.88 30.82 38.03
CA PRO A 7 37.28 30.35 36.70
C PRO A 7 36.56 31.06 35.52
N PRO A 8 37.06 30.89 34.26
CA PRO A 8 36.78 31.78 33.13
C PRO A 8 35.96 31.16 31.97
N SER A 9 35.54 32.04 31.04
CA SER A 9 35.37 31.82 29.58
C SER A 9 34.26 30.83 29.12
N CYS A 10 33.54 30.99 28.00
CA CYS A 10 33.84 31.54 26.68
C CYS A 10 32.58 32.12 26.02
N ALA A 11 32.78 33.16 25.20
CA ALA A 11 31.83 33.70 24.24
C ALA A 11 31.69 32.78 23.01
N LEU A 12 30.48 32.68 22.45
CA LEU A 12 30.24 32.15 21.12
C LEU A 12 29.54 33.20 20.26
N THR A 13 30.23 33.58 19.20
CA THR A 13 29.85 34.58 18.22
C THR A 13 28.90 34.00 17.18
N VAL A 14 27.89 34.80 16.84
CA VAL A 14 26.96 34.61 15.73
C VAL A 14 27.70 34.82 14.41
N SER A 15 27.68 33.82 13.52
CA SER A 15 28.08 34.00 12.12
C SER A 15 26.93 33.63 11.17
N LYS A 16 26.76 34.51 10.19
CA LYS A 16 25.65 34.67 9.25
C LYS A 16 26.01 33.97 7.93
N PRO A 17 25.07 33.34 7.20
CA PRO A 17 25.40 32.74 5.91
C PRO A 17 25.37 33.79 4.78
N PRO A 18 26.28 33.72 3.80
CA PRO A 18 26.16 34.48 2.56
C PRO A 18 25.33 33.71 1.51
N SER A 19 24.44 34.45 0.88
CA SER A 19 23.64 34.09 -0.28
C SER A 19 24.28 34.58 -1.59
N SER A 20 23.97 33.88 -2.70
CA SER A 20 24.01 34.32 -4.11
C SER A 20 25.39 34.23 -4.83
N LEU A 21 25.57 33.88 -6.12
CA LEU A 21 24.73 33.89 -7.33
C LEU A 21 25.23 32.84 -8.38
N THR A 22 24.32 32.43 -9.28
CA THR A 22 24.47 32.12 -10.73
C THR A 22 25.55 31.15 -11.26
N SER A 23 25.16 30.16 -12.09
CA SER A 23 25.26 30.30 -13.56
C SER A 23 24.43 29.25 -14.31
N LEU A 24 23.87 29.69 -15.45
CA LEU A 24 23.12 28.93 -16.44
C LEU A 24 24.08 28.30 -17.45
N SER A 25 23.84 27.04 -17.84
CA SER A 25 24.14 26.41 -19.16
C SER A 25 24.13 24.89 -18.95
N ALA A 26 23.71 24.01 -19.85
CA ALA A 26 23.19 24.13 -21.20
C ALA A 26 22.17 23.00 -21.39
N PHE A 27 21.06 23.30 -22.07
CA PHE A 27 20.17 22.27 -22.59
C PHE A 27 20.87 21.53 -23.73
N SER A 28 21.35 20.32 -23.47
CA SER A 28 21.62 19.36 -24.54
C SER A 28 20.34 18.56 -24.80
N SER A 29 19.71 18.89 -25.92
CA SER A 29 18.58 18.16 -26.48
C SER A 29 19.04 16.77 -26.91
N LEU A 30 18.90 15.78 -26.03
CA LEU A 30 18.97 14.38 -26.43
C LEU A 30 17.78 14.07 -27.33
N LYS A 31 18.04 14.02 -28.64
CA LYS A 31 17.18 13.41 -29.65
C LYS A 31 16.97 11.95 -29.28
N ILE A 32 15.85 11.65 -28.62
CA ILE A 32 15.34 10.29 -28.48
C ILE A 32 14.89 9.86 -29.88
N ARG A 33 15.73 9.03 -30.50
CA ARG A 33 15.46 8.38 -31.77
C ARG A 33 14.40 7.31 -31.49
N THR A 34 13.18 7.55 -31.95
CA THR A 34 12.13 6.54 -31.96
C THR A 34 12.57 5.37 -32.84
N PRO A 35 12.51 4.10 -32.38
CA PRO A 35 12.69 2.98 -33.28
C PRO A 35 11.48 2.92 -34.20
N GLY A 36 11.72 3.27 -35.47
CA GLY A 36 10.79 3.04 -36.56
C GLY A 36 10.43 1.56 -36.62
N ARG A 37 9.15 1.27 -36.43
CA ARG A 37 8.53 -0.04 -36.62
C ARG A 37 8.64 -0.41 -38.10
N ALA A 38 9.69 -1.14 -38.46
CA ALA A 38 9.78 -1.85 -39.72
C ALA A 38 9.19 -3.26 -39.56
N ARG A 39 8.11 -3.53 -40.28
CA ARG A 39 7.68 -4.86 -40.77
C ARG A 39 7.12 -4.62 -42.18
N PRO A 40 7.12 -5.59 -43.11
CA PRO A 40 7.22 -7.04 -42.88
C PRO A 40 8.15 -7.80 -43.86
N ASN A 41 8.50 -9.05 -43.53
CA ASN A 41 8.31 -10.22 -44.40
C ASN A 41 9.05 -11.45 -43.85
N SER A 42 8.32 -12.31 -43.14
CA SER A 42 8.50 -13.76 -43.17
C SER A 42 7.20 -14.42 -42.68
N PRO A 43 6.75 -15.51 -43.33
CA PRO A 43 5.49 -16.16 -42.98
C PRO A 43 5.72 -17.03 -41.75
N VAL A 44 5.13 -16.66 -40.62
CA VAL A 44 5.05 -17.57 -39.47
C VAL A 44 3.60 -17.95 -39.31
N SER A 45 3.35 -19.22 -39.55
CA SER A 45 2.06 -19.92 -39.51
C SER A 45 1.18 -19.43 -38.36
N ALA A 46 -0.01 -18.94 -38.72
CA ALA A 46 -1.10 -18.77 -37.77
C ALA A 46 -1.56 -20.17 -37.35
N VAL A 47 -1.09 -20.64 -36.20
CA VAL A 47 -1.71 -21.78 -35.54
C VAL A 47 -3.05 -21.29 -35.02
N LYS A 48 -4.11 -21.52 -35.79
CA LYS A 48 -5.48 -21.52 -35.28
C LYS A 48 -5.53 -22.58 -34.18
N ALA A 49 -5.57 -22.15 -32.94
CA ALA A 49 -6.08 -22.99 -31.87
C ALA A 49 -7.59 -23.09 -32.10
N GLU A 50 -8.04 -24.18 -32.73
CA GLU A 50 -9.43 -24.57 -32.73
C GLU A 50 -9.74 -25.08 -31.32
N PHE A 51 -10.39 -24.22 -30.56
CA PHE A 51 -10.89 -24.54 -29.23
C PHE A 51 -12.10 -25.46 -29.44
N ASP A 52 -11.89 -26.76 -29.28
CA ASP A 52 -12.91 -27.78 -29.51
C ASP A 52 -13.94 -27.75 -28.38
N LEU A 53 -15.04 -27.02 -28.63
CA LEU A 53 -16.16 -26.90 -27.69
C LEU A 53 -16.85 -28.25 -27.45
N ALA A 54 -16.66 -29.24 -28.34
CA ALA A 54 -17.31 -30.55 -28.26
C ALA A 54 -16.73 -31.44 -27.14
N TYR A 55 -15.55 -31.11 -26.60
CA TYR A 55 -15.02 -31.79 -25.41
C TYR A 55 -15.81 -31.43 -24.14
N PHE A 56 -16.36 -30.23 -24.06
CA PHE A 56 -17.11 -29.76 -22.88
C PHE A 56 -18.59 -30.17 -22.91
N GLU A 57 -19.11 -30.55 -24.08
CA GLU A 57 -20.55 -30.82 -24.30
C GLU A 57 -20.91 -32.31 -24.15
N ARG A 58 -19.91 -33.20 -23.99
CA ARG A 58 -20.13 -34.65 -23.94
C ARG A 58 -20.65 -35.20 -22.58
N ASP A 59 -20.73 -34.37 -21.53
CA ASP A 59 -21.16 -34.82 -20.19
C ASP A 59 -22.60 -34.44 -19.79
N LEU A 60 -23.41 -33.93 -20.72
CA LEU A 60 -24.79 -33.49 -20.43
C LEU A 60 -25.92 -34.30 -21.08
N GLU A 61 -25.68 -35.54 -21.50
CA GLU A 61 -26.77 -36.38 -22.00
C GLU A 61 -26.60 -37.86 -21.63
N GLY A 62 -27.29 -38.28 -20.55
CA GLY A 62 -27.57 -39.69 -20.33
C GLY A 62 -27.82 -40.12 -18.88
N GLY A 63 -29.09 -40.04 -18.44
CA GLY A 63 -29.68 -41.07 -17.55
C GLY A 63 -29.68 -40.80 -16.04
N ASP A 64 -30.87 -40.41 -15.57
CA ASP A 64 -31.55 -40.73 -14.31
C ASP A 64 -30.83 -40.55 -12.93
N ALA A 65 -31.56 -39.88 -12.03
CA ALA A 65 -31.20 -39.39 -10.69
C ALA A 65 -30.21 -38.20 -10.64
N PRO A 66 -30.53 -37.10 -9.92
CA PRO A 66 -29.58 -36.01 -9.74
C PRO A 66 -28.45 -36.48 -8.80
N PRO A 67 -27.19 -36.64 -9.26
CA PRO A 67 -26.09 -36.64 -8.33
C PRO A 67 -26.04 -35.23 -7.74
N ALA A 68 -26.05 -35.16 -6.40
CA ALA A 68 -25.86 -33.92 -5.68
C ALA A 68 -24.69 -33.17 -6.32
N THR A 69 -25.00 -32.05 -6.97
CA THR A 69 -24.02 -31.03 -7.31
C THR A 69 -23.21 -30.82 -6.05
N PRO A 70 -21.87 -30.97 -6.07
CA PRO A 70 -21.07 -30.40 -5.00
C PRO A 70 -21.35 -28.91 -5.11
N GLY A 71 -22.28 -28.46 -4.26
CA GLY A 71 -22.60 -27.06 -4.11
C GLY A 71 -21.26 -26.38 -3.95
N PHE A 72 -20.95 -25.47 -4.87
CA PHE A 72 -20.14 -24.34 -4.45
C PHE A 72 -20.76 -23.90 -3.14
N PRO A 73 -20.03 -23.92 -2.01
CA PRO A 73 -20.55 -23.33 -0.81
C PRO A 73 -20.96 -21.93 -1.23
N GLU A 74 -22.27 -21.73 -1.27
CA GLU A 74 -22.92 -20.44 -1.27
C GLU A 74 -22.12 -19.68 -0.24
N ALA A 75 -21.29 -18.77 -0.76
CA ALA A 75 -20.30 -18.09 0.04
C ALA A 75 -21.11 -17.49 1.16
N GLU A 76 -20.95 -18.05 2.37
CA GLU A 76 -21.66 -17.58 3.53
C GLU A 76 -21.42 -16.09 3.53
N ASP A 77 -22.47 -15.33 3.27
CA ASP A 77 -22.58 -13.95 3.65
C ASP A 77 -22.51 -13.98 5.18
N LYS A 78 -21.30 -14.22 5.71
CA LYS A 78 -20.96 -14.01 7.11
C LYS A 78 -21.25 -12.55 7.31
N GLU A 79 -22.43 -12.31 7.86
CA GLU A 79 -23.00 -11.00 8.09
C GLU A 79 -21.90 -10.13 8.71
N GLU A 80 -21.34 -9.21 7.91
CA GLU A 80 -20.52 -8.15 8.48
C GLU A 80 -21.41 -7.47 9.51
N PRO A 81 -21.09 -7.56 10.81
CA PRO A 81 -21.99 -7.13 11.86
C PRO A 81 -22.38 -5.68 11.61
N GLN A 82 -23.70 -5.44 11.65
CA GLN A 82 -24.29 -4.17 11.30
C GLN A 82 -23.60 -3.04 12.07
N CYS A 83 -23.20 -2.01 11.32
CA CYS A 83 -22.48 -0.83 11.82
C CYS A 83 -23.12 -0.36 13.15
N PRO A 84 -22.44 -0.47 14.29
CA PRO A 84 -22.95 0.09 15.54
C PRO A 84 -23.24 1.59 15.36
N PRO A 85 -24.32 2.09 15.96
CA PRO A 85 -24.82 3.44 15.72
C PRO A 85 -23.73 4.49 15.98
N GLY A 86 -23.45 5.32 14.98
CA GLY A 86 -22.49 6.43 15.06
C GLY A 86 -21.08 6.14 14.51
N LEU A 87 -20.76 4.89 14.19
CA LEU A 87 -19.49 4.53 13.53
C LEU A 87 -19.65 4.43 12.02
N ARG A 88 -18.55 4.68 11.30
CA ARG A 88 -18.50 4.61 9.84
C ARG A 88 -17.53 3.52 9.41
N LYS A 89 -17.92 2.76 8.38
CA LYS A 89 -17.05 1.77 7.75
C LYS A 89 -15.95 2.46 6.96
N TYR A 90 -14.71 2.11 7.27
CA TYR A 90 -13.53 2.53 6.55
C TYR A 90 -12.70 1.30 6.16
N GLU A 91 -11.96 1.48 5.09
CA GLU A 91 -10.99 0.50 4.60
C GLU A 91 -9.69 1.26 4.36
N THR A 92 -8.61 0.86 5.01
CA THR A 92 -7.30 1.48 4.81
C THR A 92 -6.35 0.48 4.20
N MET A 93 -5.85 0.83 3.02
CA MET A 93 -4.78 0.13 2.35
C MET A 93 -3.45 0.73 2.78
N VAL A 94 -2.56 -0.11 3.30
CA VAL A 94 -1.22 0.24 3.72
C VAL A 94 -0.23 -0.57 2.89
N VAL A 95 0.77 0.11 2.36
CA VAL A 95 1.90 -0.54 1.68
C VAL A 95 3.13 -0.39 2.57
N LEU A 96 3.67 -1.52 3.01
CA LEU A 96 4.88 -1.60 3.82
C LEU A 96 6.13 -1.84 2.97
N ARG A 97 7.29 -1.57 3.55
CA ARG A 97 8.60 -1.91 2.98
C ARG A 97 8.72 -3.44 2.78
N PRO A 98 9.24 -3.92 1.64
CA PRO A 98 9.40 -5.35 1.37
C PRO A 98 10.44 -6.02 2.28
N ASP A 99 11.36 -5.23 2.84
CA ASP A 99 12.43 -5.69 3.73
C ASP A 99 11.92 -6.10 5.13
N MET A 100 10.66 -5.80 5.45
CA MET A 100 10.05 -6.13 6.74
C MET A 100 9.79 -7.63 6.84
N SER A 101 10.29 -8.24 7.91
CA SER A 101 10.05 -9.64 8.28
C SER A 101 8.60 -9.87 8.74
N GLU A 102 8.17 -11.12 8.81
CA GLU A 102 6.80 -11.48 9.21
C GLU A 102 6.48 -11.08 10.66
N ASP A 103 7.45 -11.23 11.57
CA ASP A 103 7.30 -10.85 12.98
C ASP A 103 7.11 -9.34 13.15
N GLU A 104 7.83 -8.53 12.37
CA GLU A 104 7.66 -7.08 12.37
C GLU A 104 6.28 -6.68 11.80
N ARG A 105 5.76 -7.41 10.80
CA ARG A 105 4.40 -7.20 10.27
C ARG A 105 3.34 -7.52 11.30
N LEU A 106 3.52 -8.60 12.07
CA LEU A 106 2.64 -8.96 13.18
C LEU A 106 2.65 -7.86 14.26
N THR A 107 3.83 -7.36 14.61
CA THR A 107 4.01 -6.26 15.57
C THR A 107 3.34 -4.97 15.08
N PHE A 108 3.50 -4.63 13.80
CA PHE A 108 2.84 -3.50 13.16
C PHE A 108 1.32 -3.64 13.23
N THR A 109 0.80 -4.82 12.88
CA THR A 109 -0.64 -5.11 12.91
C THR A 109 -1.20 -4.93 14.31
N GLN A 110 -0.56 -5.51 15.31
CA GLN A 110 -0.97 -5.40 16.71
C GLN A 110 -0.97 -3.95 17.21
N LYS A 111 0.08 -3.18 16.88
CA LYS A 111 0.17 -1.75 17.22
C LYS A 111 -1.00 -0.95 16.65
N TYR A 112 -1.36 -1.18 15.38
CA TYR A 112 -2.43 -0.42 14.73
C TYR A 112 -3.83 -0.91 15.10
N GLU A 113 -3.99 -2.19 15.43
CA GLU A 113 -5.21 -2.70 16.06
C GLU A 113 -5.47 -2.03 17.40
N GLU A 114 -4.46 -1.94 18.27
CA GLU A 114 -4.58 -1.25 19.55
C GLU A 114 -4.93 0.24 19.36
N LEU A 115 -4.28 0.93 18.42
CA LEU A 115 -4.62 2.33 18.10
C LEU A 115 -6.06 2.49 17.62
N LEU A 116 -6.55 1.55 16.82
CA LEU A 116 -7.94 1.56 16.35
C LEU A 116 -8.93 1.33 17.50
N VAL A 117 -8.65 0.35 18.37
CA VAL A 117 -9.46 0.05 19.55
C VAL A 117 -9.46 1.22 20.54
N ALA A 118 -8.30 1.82 20.81
CA ALA A 118 -8.16 3.03 21.64
C ALA A 118 -8.92 4.23 21.05
N GLY A 119 -8.97 4.34 19.72
CA GLY A 119 -9.76 5.33 18.98
C GLY A 119 -11.27 5.08 18.98
N GLY A 120 -11.75 4.06 19.70
CA GLY A 120 -13.16 3.64 19.74
C GLY A 120 -13.61 2.90 18.48
N GLY A 121 -12.67 2.29 17.77
CA GLY A 121 -12.92 1.46 16.62
C GLY A 121 -13.49 0.10 17.03
N MET A 122 -14.43 -0.41 16.24
CA MET A 122 -15.03 -1.74 16.41
C MET A 122 -14.83 -2.57 15.15
N TYR A 123 -14.75 -3.89 15.32
CA TYR A 123 -14.54 -4.88 14.26
C TYR A 123 -13.35 -4.53 13.35
N VAL A 124 -12.15 -4.66 13.89
CA VAL A 124 -10.92 -4.52 13.10
C VAL A 124 -10.61 -5.87 12.48
N GLU A 125 -10.63 -5.91 11.16
CA GLU A 125 -10.21 -7.07 10.37
C GLU A 125 -8.97 -6.68 9.57
N VAL A 126 -7.95 -7.52 9.66
CA VAL A 126 -6.67 -7.30 8.98
C VAL A 126 -6.44 -8.41 7.97
N PHE A 127 -6.29 -8.02 6.72
CA PHE A 127 -6.02 -8.92 5.61
C PHE A 127 -4.65 -8.65 5.02
N ASN A 128 -3.78 -9.66 5.06
CA ASN A 128 -2.44 -9.61 4.49
C ASN A 128 -2.44 -10.19 3.07
N ARG A 129 -2.11 -9.36 2.08
CA ARG A 129 -2.03 -9.77 0.66
C ARG A 129 -0.63 -10.24 0.25
N GLY A 130 0.36 -10.14 1.14
CA GLY A 130 1.75 -10.51 0.85
C GLY A 130 2.49 -9.47 0.01
N VAL A 131 3.63 -9.89 -0.53
CA VAL A 131 4.54 -9.06 -1.35
C VAL A 131 4.07 -9.06 -2.80
N ILE A 132 3.83 -7.87 -3.35
CA ILE A 132 3.43 -7.67 -4.75
C ILE A 132 4.32 -6.59 -5.36
N PRO A 133 4.82 -6.79 -6.60
CA PRO A 133 5.59 -5.77 -7.29
C PRO A 133 4.74 -4.52 -7.57
N LEU A 134 5.34 -3.37 -7.31
CA LEU A 134 4.75 -2.06 -7.55
C LEU A 134 4.82 -1.72 -9.04
N ALA A 135 3.83 -0.97 -9.52
CA ALA A 135 3.82 -0.49 -10.90
C ALA A 135 4.96 0.50 -11.22
N TYR A 136 5.56 1.13 -10.21
CA TYR A 136 6.65 2.09 -10.33
C TYR A 136 7.45 2.20 -9.02
N SER A 137 8.66 2.78 -9.11
CA SER A 137 9.53 3.00 -7.95
C SER A 137 8.96 4.02 -6.97
N ILE A 138 8.83 3.63 -5.71
CA ILE A 138 8.51 4.58 -4.64
C ILE A 138 9.79 4.90 -3.87
N LYS A 139 10.05 6.21 -3.71
CA LYS A 139 11.15 6.72 -2.88
C LYS A 139 10.59 7.17 -1.53
N LYS A 140 11.08 6.60 -0.44
CA LYS A 140 10.73 7.01 0.94
C LYS A 140 11.98 7.48 1.65
N LYS A 141 11.86 8.59 2.38
CA LYS A 141 12.90 9.06 3.30
C LYS A 141 12.58 8.57 4.69
N ASN A 142 13.54 7.93 5.34
CA ASN A 142 13.42 7.51 6.74
C ASN A 142 13.76 8.67 7.67
N LYS A 143 13.42 8.56 8.96
CA LYS A 143 13.85 9.53 9.99
C LYS A 143 15.38 9.63 10.12
N ALA A 144 16.10 8.56 9.78
CA ALA A 144 17.56 8.53 9.71
C ALA A 144 18.15 9.32 8.52
N GLY A 145 17.32 9.86 7.62
CA GLY A 145 17.74 10.63 6.45
C GLY A 145 18.09 9.81 5.21
N GLU A 146 18.07 8.48 5.33
CA GLU A 146 18.26 7.56 4.20
C GLU A 146 17.09 7.64 3.22
N THR A 147 17.41 7.63 1.92
CA THR A 147 16.41 7.60 0.85
C THR A 147 16.37 6.21 0.24
N ASN A 148 15.35 5.45 0.59
CA ASN A 148 15.17 4.08 0.10
C ASN A 148 14.24 4.08 -1.12
N THR A 149 14.58 3.27 -2.12
CA THR A 149 13.80 3.10 -3.35
C THR A 149 13.29 1.68 -3.44
N TYR A 150 11.96 1.51 -3.50
CA TYR A 150 11.32 0.19 -3.50
C TYR A 150 10.65 -0.11 -4.84
N MET A 151 10.83 -1.35 -5.31
CA MET A 151 10.12 -1.97 -6.45
C MET A 151 8.97 -2.86 -6.00
N ASP A 152 9.05 -3.39 -4.79
CA ASP A 152 8.05 -4.27 -4.22
C ASP A 152 7.47 -3.64 -2.95
N GLY A 153 6.28 -4.10 -2.57
CA GLY A 153 5.65 -3.68 -1.32
C GLY A 153 4.75 -4.77 -0.76
N ILE A 154 4.63 -4.80 0.56
CA ILE A 154 3.68 -5.70 1.22
C ILE A 154 2.37 -4.95 1.42
N TYR A 155 1.27 -5.53 0.97
CA TYR A 155 -0.04 -4.91 1.04
C TYR A 155 -0.81 -5.44 2.26
N LEU A 156 -1.11 -4.54 3.20
CA LEU A 156 -2.01 -4.79 4.32
C LEU A 156 -3.30 -4.02 4.12
N LEU A 157 -4.41 -4.72 4.32
CA LEU A 157 -5.74 -4.13 4.24
C LEU A 157 -6.41 -4.19 5.60
N PHE A 158 -6.79 -3.03 6.11
CA PHE A 158 -7.53 -2.89 7.36
C PHE A 158 -8.98 -2.53 7.05
N THR A 159 -9.92 -3.40 7.39
CA THR A 159 -11.35 -3.10 7.38
C THR A 159 -11.78 -2.83 8.81
N TYR A 160 -12.33 -1.65 9.09
CA TYR A 160 -12.70 -1.28 10.45
C TYR A 160 -13.84 -0.26 10.50
N PHE A 161 -14.53 -0.20 11.63
CA PHE A 161 -15.52 0.83 11.91
C PHE A 161 -14.94 1.80 12.93
N THR A 162 -14.82 3.08 12.58
CA THR A 162 -14.29 4.09 13.51
C THR A 162 -15.07 5.40 13.45
N LYS A 163 -14.82 6.25 14.46
CA LYS A 163 -15.29 7.63 14.49
C LYS A 163 -14.50 8.44 13.46
N PRO A 164 -15.13 9.39 12.75
CA PRO A 164 -14.44 10.22 11.77
C PRO A 164 -13.35 11.12 12.39
N GLU A 165 -13.44 11.39 13.69
CA GLU A 165 -12.45 12.18 14.44
C GLU A 165 -11.12 11.43 14.60
N SER A 166 -11.16 10.15 14.95
CA SER A 166 -9.98 9.30 15.17
C SER A 166 -9.22 8.98 13.89
N LEU A 167 -9.88 9.08 12.72
CA LEU A 167 -9.27 8.74 11.43
C LEU A 167 -8.09 9.65 11.07
N LYS A 168 -8.14 10.94 11.46
CA LYS A 168 -7.04 11.89 11.21
C LYS A 168 -5.77 11.49 11.95
N ILE A 169 -5.92 11.12 13.22
CA ILE A 169 -4.82 10.65 14.06
C ILE A 169 -4.19 9.41 13.43
N LEU A 170 -5.02 8.47 12.96
CA LEU A 170 -4.55 7.27 12.29
C LEU A 170 -3.82 7.56 10.96
N SER A 171 -4.31 8.48 10.14
CA SER A 171 -3.61 8.85 8.91
C SER A 171 -2.27 9.51 9.20
N ASP A 172 -2.21 10.37 10.21
CA ASP A 172 -0.99 11.09 10.58
C ASP A 172 0.06 10.15 11.16
N THR A 173 -0.33 9.17 11.98
CA THR A 173 0.58 8.15 12.50
C THR A 173 1.12 7.25 11.38
N LEU A 174 0.26 6.80 10.45
CA LEU A 174 0.69 6.02 9.28
C LEU A 174 1.67 6.78 8.39
N LEU A 175 1.50 8.10 8.22
CA LEU A 175 2.43 8.92 7.44
C LEU A 175 3.77 9.12 8.15
N THR A 176 3.74 9.21 9.49
CA THR A 176 4.90 9.44 10.35
C THR A 176 5.77 8.19 10.51
N ASP A 177 5.20 7.00 10.32
CA ASP A 177 5.94 5.74 10.42
C ASP A 177 6.81 5.51 9.16
N ASP A 178 8.04 5.02 9.40
CA ASP A 178 9.04 4.78 8.35
C ASP A 178 8.79 3.45 7.63
N GLU A 179 8.09 2.52 8.29
CA GLU A 179 7.73 1.21 7.75
C GLU A 179 6.68 1.31 6.65
N VAL A 180 5.85 2.37 6.70
CA VAL A 180 4.80 2.64 5.72
C VAL A 180 5.36 3.49 4.59
N ILE A 181 5.41 2.90 3.39
CA ILE A 181 5.84 3.62 2.19
C ILE A 181 4.68 4.40 1.56
N ARG A 182 3.45 3.91 1.71
CA ARG A 182 2.23 4.58 1.25
C ARG A 182 1.03 4.13 2.07
N SER A 183 0.17 5.07 2.45
CA SER A 183 -1.12 4.80 3.07
C SER A 183 -2.25 5.45 2.26
N SER A 184 -3.41 4.79 2.22
CA SER A 184 -4.62 5.36 1.63
C SER A 184 -5.85 4.81 2.33
N SER A 185 -6.65 5.71 2.88
CA SER A 185 -7.88 5.37 3.60
C SER A 185 -9.10 5.71 2.75
N PHE A 186 -10.05 4.79 2.69
CA PHE A 186 -11.28 4.87 1.91
C PHE A 186 -12.49 4.76 2.82
N LYS A 187 -13.49 5.58 2.57
CA LYS A 187 -14.82 5.42 3.18
C LYS A 187 -15.64 4.47 2.31
N ILE A 188 -16.06 3.35 2.87
CA ILE A 188 -16.84 2.36 2.14
C ILE A 188 -18.32 2.77 2.10
N ARG A 189 -18.90 2.74 0.90
CA ARG A 189 -20.33 2.99 0.65
C ARG A 189 -20.87 1.81 -0.15
N LYS A 190 -22.10 1.40 0.14
CA LYS A 190 -22.78 0.37 -0.65
C LYS A 190 -22.89 0.83 -2.10
N ARG A 191 -22.32 0.06 -3.03
CA ARG A 191 -22.43 0.32 -4.47
C ARG A 191 -23.86 0.02 -4.89
N LYS A 192 -24.53 0.97 -5.54
CA LYS A 192 -25.79 0.70 -6.25
C LYS A 192 -25.42 0.41 -7.70
N LEU A 193 -25.55 -0.85 -8.11
CA LEU A 193 -25.52 -1.21 -9.52
C LEU A 193 -26.88 -0.87 -10.11
N PHE A 194 -26.90 -0.09 -11.19
CA PHE A 194 -28.10 0.27 -11.94
C PHE A 194 -28.41 -0.79 -12.99
#